data_AF-A0A7W9M645-F1
#
_entry.id   AF-A0A7W9M645-F1
#
_cell.length_a   1.000
_cell.length_b   1.000
_cell.length_c   1.000
_cell.angle_alpha   90.00
_cell.angle_beta   90.00
_cell.angle_gamma   90.00
#
_symmetry.space_group_name_H-M   'P 1'
#
loop_
_entity.id
_entity.type
_entity.pdbx_description
1 polymer ?
#
loop_
_entity_poly.entity_id
_entity_poly.type
_entity_poly.pdbx_seq_one_letter_code
_entity_poly.pdbx_strand_id
1 'polypeptide(L)'
;MPPLRPFRWLPYDRRRHAVNAEARDNETTTTLCDEKLTIPATPATREEWCWPTCSACDAAWRAVEGIPPFPRRPTTTSRTASTAGTRRNAHASVRGNVAVKHRSGTSVEAAMSEV
;
A
#
# COMPACT_ATOMS: atom_id res chain seq x y z
N MET A 1 -16.52 -21.63 -15.46
CA MET A 1 -15.22 -21.09 -15.91
C MET A 1 -15.00 -19.83 -15.08
N PRO A 2 -14.04 -19.80 -14.14
CA PRO A 2 -13.88 -18.62 -13.30
C PRO A 2 -13.59 -17.40 -14.18
N PRO A 3 -14.11 -16.20 -13.84
CA PRO A 3 -13.81 -15.01 -14.60
C PRO A 3 -12.29 -14.81 -14.67
N LEU A 4 -11.80 -14.51 -15.87
CA LEU A 4 -10.39 -14.31 -16.16
C LEU A 4 -9.90 -13.03 -15.47
N ARG A 5 -9.50 -13.13 -14.20
CA ARG A 5 -9.01 -12.05 -13.32
C ARG A 5 -10.06 -10.93 -13.07
N PRO A 6 -10.36 -10.58 -11.81
CA PRO A 6 -11.37 -9.56 -11.50
C PRO A 6 -11.01 -8.14 -11.95
N PHE A 7 -9.75 -7.91 -12.36
CA PHE A 7 -9.25 -6.60 -12.76
C PHE A 7 -8.55 -6.63 -14.12
N ARG A 8 -8.70 -5.54 -14.86
CA ARG A 8 -7.93 -5.24 -16.08
C ARG A 8 -7.14 -3.94 -15.93
N TRP A 9 -6.04 -3.83 -16.65
CA TRP A 9 -5.20 -2.63 -16.64
C TRP A 9 -5.65 -1.67 -17.74
N LEU A 10 -5.84 -0.41 -17.39
CA LEU A 10 -6.21 0.66 -18.30
C LEU A 10 -5.27 1.86 -18.14
N PRO A 11 -4.71 2.40 -19.24
CA PRO A 11 -4.00 3.67 -19.22
C PRO A 11 -4.97 4.83 -18.98
N TYR A 12 -4.68 5.66 -17.98
CA TYR A 12 -5.41 6.88 -17.67
C TYR A 12 -4.48 7.82 -16.89
N ASP A 13 -4.61 9.12 -17.09
CA ASP A 13 -3.80 10.14 -16.40
C ASP A 13 -2.29 9.85 -16.35
N ARG A 14 -1.70 9.52 -17.50
CA ARG A 14 -0.25 9.23 -17.65
C ARG A 14 0.26 8.04 -16.82
N ARG A 15 -0.65 7.20 -16.32
CA ARG A 15 -0.36 6.00 -15.54
C ARG A 15 -1.25 4.84 -15.99
N ARG A 16 -0.93 3.63 -15.55
CA ARG A 16 -1.81 2.46 -15.73
C ARG A 16 -2.51 2.13 -14.42
N HIS A 17 -3.83 2.13 -14.45
CA HIS A 17 -4.69 1.86 -13.30
C HIS A 17 -5.34 0.48 -13.44
N ALA A 18 -5.59 -0.17 -12.31
CA ALA A 18 -6.36 -1.41 -12.26
C ALA A 18 -7.83 -1.05 -12.05
N VAL A 19 -8.68 -1.44 -13.01
CA VAL A 19 -10.13 -1.24 -12.99
C VAL A 19 -10.85 -2.59 -12.99
N ASN A 20 -12.14 -2.60 -12.64
CA ASN A 20 -12.96 -3.80 -12.74
C ASN A 20 -12.94 -4.35 -14.18
N ALA A 21 -12.66 -5.64 -14.34
CA ALA A 21 -12.63 -6.30 -15.64
C ALA A 21 -14.00 -6.27 -16.36
N GLU A 22 -15.09 -6.18 -15.61
CA GLU A 22 -16.46 -6.15 -16.13
C GLU A 22 -16.93 -4.75 -16.52
N ALA A 23 -16.19 -3.69 -16.16
CA ALA A 23 -16.54 -2.32 -16.51
C ALA A 23 -16.55 -2.14 -18.03
N ARG A 24 -17.63 -1.57 -18.57
CA ARG A 24 -17.86 -1.40 -20.01
C ARG A 24 -17.36 -0.05 -20.53
N ASP A 25 -17.25 0.06 -21.84
CA ASP A 25 -16.84 1.30 -22.50
C ASP A 25 -17.85 2.42 -22.25
N ASN A 26 -17.35 3.63 -22.01
CA ASN A 26 -18.10 4.81 -21.56
C ASN A 26 -18.74 4.68 -20.16
N GLU A 27 -18.49 3.58 -19.45
CA GLU A 27 -18.93 3.43 -18.06
C GLU A 27 -17.97 4.16 -17.13
N THR A 28 -18.50 4.83 -16.11
CA THR A 28 -17.69 5.37 -15.03
C THR A 28 -17.44 4.29 -14.01
N THR A 29 -16.17 3.97 -13.77
CA THR A 29 -15.75 2.96 -12.80
C THR A 29 -14.80 3.55 -11.78
N THR A 30 -14.67 2.87 -10.65
CA THR A 30 -13.70 3.21 -9.60
C THR A 30 -12.51 2.26 -9.73
N THR A 31 -11.32 2.84 -9.81
CA THR A 31 -10.06 2.10 -9.81
C THR A 31 -9.74 1.53 -8.42
N LEU A 32 -8.79 0.61 -8.34
CA LEU A 32 -8.28 0.12 -7.05
C LEU A 32 -7.63 1.19 -6.16
N CYS A 33 -7.26 2.35 -6.72
CA CYS A 33 -6.74 3.48 -5.95
C CYS A 33 -7.82 4.51 -5.58
N ASP A 34 -9.10 4.13 -5.68
CA ASP A 34 -10.28 4.96 -5.39
C ASP A 34 -10.50 6.14 -6.36
N GLU A 35 -9.75 6.16 -7.46
CA GLU A 35 -9.92 7.19 -8.49
C GLU A 35 -11.05 6.81 -9.44
N LYS A 36 -12.01 7.72 -9.63
CA LYS A 36 -13.11 7.57 -10.58
C LYS A 36 -12.65 7.98 -11.97
N LEU A 37 -12.81 7.08 -12.94
CA LEU A 37 -12.52 7.36 -14.34
C LEU A 37 -13.60 6.77 -15.24
N THR A 38 -13.71 7.30 -16.45
CA THR A 38 -14.58 6.77 -17.49
C THR A 38 -13.77 5.88 -18.42
N ILE A 39 -14.23 4.67 -18.69
CA ILE A 39 -13.57 3.77 -19.64
C ILE A 39 -13.65 4.38 -21.05
N PRO A 40 -12.53 4.65 -21.71
CA PRO A 40 -12.55 5.19 -23.07
C PRO A 40 -13.09 4.14 -24.05
N ALA A 41 -14.00 4.54 -24.94
CA ALA A 41 -14.46 3.69 -26.04
C ALA A 41 -13.40 3.48 -27.11
N THR A 42 -12.43 4.39 -27.19
CA THR A 42 -11.28 4.25 -28.08
C THR A 42 -10.18 3.45 -27.38
N PRO A 43 -9.54 2.49 -28.08
CA PRO A 43 -8.42 1.75 -27.52
C PRO A 43 -7.24 2.68 -27.25
N ALA A 44 -6.51 2.41 -26.17
CA ALA A 44 -5.30 3.14 -25.84
C ALA A 44 -4.19 2.90 -26.89
N THR A 45 -3.46 3.96 -27.19
CA THR A 45 -2.29 4.00 -28.08
C THR A 45 -1.10 3.24 -27.50
N ARG A 46 -0.09 2.97 -28.33
CA ARG A 46 1.10 2.24 -27.90
C ARG A 46 1.88 3.00 -26.82
N GLU A 47 1.96 4.32 -26.96
CA GLU A 47 2.64 5.23 -26.04
C GLU A 47 1.99 5.20 -24.66
N GLU A 48 0.66 5.13 -24.60
CA GLU A 48 -0.10 5.04 -23.35
C GLU A 48 0.14 3.71 -22.62
N TRP A 49 0.31 2.62 -23.36
CA TRP A 49 0.68 1.33 -22.77
C TRP A 49 2.09 1.32 -22.16
N CYS A 50 2.97 2.22 -22.58
CA CYS A 50 4.31 2.40 -22.03
C CYS A 50 4.34 3.24 -20.74
N TRP A 51 3.21 3.79 -20.31
CA TRP A 51 3.14 4.59 -19.08
C TRP A 51 3.45 3.76 -17.82
N PRO A 52 3.99 4.41 -16.77
CA PRO A 52 4.26 3.72 -15.51
C PRO A 52 2.96 3.20 -14.89
N THR A 53 3.07 2.09 -14.17
CA THR A 53 1.95 1.52 -13.42
C THR A 53 1.69 2.36 -12.17
N CYS A 54 0.41 2.64 -11.86
CA CYS A 54 0.04 3.27 -10.61
C CYS A 54 0.44 2.36 -9.43
N SER A 55 1.29 2.87 -8.54
CA SER A 55 1.85 2.09 -7.41
C SER A 55 0.77 1.62 -6.43
N ALA A 56 -0.27 2.42 -6.21
CA ALA A 56 -1.40 2.06 -5.35
C ALA A 56 -2.22 0.92 -5.96
N CYS A 57 -2.55 0.99 -7.26
CA CYS A 57 -3.24 -0.10 -7.96
C CYS A 57 -2.41 -1.38 -8.00
N ASP A 58 -1.10 -1.27 -8.21
CA ASP A 58 -0.17 -2.40 -8.23
C ASP A 58 -0.09 -3.09 -6.85
N ALA A 59 -0.02 -2.31 -5.77
CA ALA A 59 -0.03 -2.83 -4.41
C ALA A 59 -1.37 -3.51 -4.05
N ALA A 60 -2.50 -2.88 -4.38
CA ALA A 60 -3.83 -3.43 -4.14
C ALA A 60 -4.07 -4.71 -4.93
N TRP A 61 -3.71 -4.72 -6.21
CA TRP A 61 -3.78 -5.91 -7.05
C TRP A 61 -2.94 -7.06 -6.48
N ARG A 62 -1.70 -6.78 -6.06
CA ARG A 62 -0.85 -7.78 -5.40
C ARG A 62 -1.45 -8.32 -4.11
N ALA A 63 -2.09 -7.48 -3.30
CA ALA A 63 -2.77 -7.92 -2.09
C ALA A 63 -3.92 -8.90 -2.39
N VAL A 64 -4.68 -8.66 -3.46
CA VAL A 64 -5.76 -9.57 -3.89
C VAL A 64 -5.22 -10.89 -4.44
N GLU A 65 -4.14 -10.85 -5.23
CA GLU A 65 -3.51 -12.05 -5.79
C GLU A 65 -2.62 -12.81 -4.79
N GLY A 66 -2.43 -12.27 -3.57
CA GLY A 66 -1.51 -12.83 -2.58
C GLY A 66 -0.04 -12.76 -2.99
N ILE A 67 0.32 -11.84 -3.90
CA ILE A 67 1.70 -11.66 -4.38
C ILE A 67 2.45 -10.77 -3.39
N PRO A 68 3.54 -11.24 -2.77
CA PRO A 68 4.30 -10.43 -1.83
C PRO A 68 4.96 -9.23 -2.53
N PRO A 69 5.01 -8.05 -1.90
CA PRO A 69 5.71 -6.89 -2.45
C PRO A 69 7.23 -7.16 -2.54
N PHE A 70 7.87 -6.61 -3.57
CA PHE A 70 9.33 -6.61 -3.71
C PHE A 70 9.92 -5.34 -3.07
N PRO A 71 11.10 -5.39 -2.41
CA PRO A 71 11.87 -6.58 -2.07
C PRO A 71 11.13 -7.44 -1.04
N ARG A 72 11.13 -8.77 -1.25
CA ARG A 72 10.54 -9.69 -0.29
C ARG A 72 11.24 -9.48 1.04
N ARG A 73 10.52 -9.00 2.06
CA ARG A 73 11.06 -9.00 3.43
C ARG A 73 11.46 -10.45 3.73
N PRO A 74 12.71 -10.70 4.15
CA PRO A 74 13.06 -12.02 4.63
C PRO A 74 12.12 -12.30 5.79
N THR A 75 11.25 -13.29 5.62
CA THR A 75 10.53 -13.88 6.74
C THR A 75 11.61 -14.37 7.68
N THR A 76 11.87 -13.63 8.75
CA THR A 76 12.49 -14.19 9.95
C THR A 76 11.51 -15.24 10.44
N THR A 77 11.61 -16.45 9.88
CA THR A 77 11.16 -17.66 10.53
C THR A 77 11.96 -17.71 11.82
N SER A 78 11.42 -17.09 12.86
CA SER A 78 11.78 -17.39 14.24
C SER A 78 11.38 -18.84 14.42
N ARG A 79 12.28 -19.72 13.99
CA ARG A 79 12.27 -21.14 14.31
C ARG A 79 12.41 -21.15 15.82
N THR A 80 11.27 -21.22 16.51
CA THR A 80 11.20 -21.33 17.96
C THR A 80 12.04 -22.54 18.31
N ALA A 81 13.29 -22.28 18.73
CA ALA A 81 14.19 -23.29 19.22
C ALA A 81 13.67 -23.69 20.61
N SER A 82 12.57 -24.42 20.62
CA SER A 82 12.11 -25.15 21.78
C SER A 82 12.94 -26.42 21.84
N THR A 83 14.06 -26.37 22.56
CA THR A 83 14.54 -27.52 23.35
C THR A 83 15.64 -27.10 24.33
N ALA A 84 15.27 -27.16 25.61
CA ALA A 84 16.04 -27.72 26.72
C ALA A 84 17.44 -27.15 27.02
N GLY A 85 17.46 -26.17 27.94
CA GLY A 85 18.17 -26.19 29.23
C GLY A 85 19.64 -26.62 29.31
N THR A 86 20.49 -25.72 29.84
CA THR A 86 21.33 -25.95 31.04
C THR A 86 22.18 -24.72 31.39
N ARG A 87 21.87 -24.15 32.56
CA ARG A 87 22.74 -23.52 33.60
C ARG A 87 23.67 -22.34 33.27
N ARG A 88 23.37 -21.25 34.00
CA ARG A 88 24.26 -20.36 34.79
C ARG A 88 25.46 -19.71 34.09
N ASN A 89 25.41 -18.39 33.91
CA ASN A 89 26.20 -17.50 34.76
C ASN A 89 25.67 -16.06 34.75
N ALA A 90 25.55 -15.50 35.95
CA ALA A 90 25.23 -14.10 36.20
C ALA A 90 26.50 -13.27 36.09
N HIS A 91 26.50 -12.21 35.29
CA HIS A 91 27.29 -11.02 35.56
C HIS A 91 26.50 -9.79 35.12
N ALA A 92 26.22 -8.95 36.11
CA ALA A 92 25.51 -7.70 35.98
C ALA A 92 26.27 -6.72 35.08
N SER A 93 25.55 -5.98 34.25
CA SER A 93 25.98 -4.66 33.79
C SER A 93 24.80 -3.72 33.78
N VAL A 94 24.85 -2.85 34.78
CA VAL A 94 24.01 -1.68 34.97
C VAL A 94 24.31 -0.67 33.85
N ARG A 95 23.26 -0.06 33.29
CA ARG A 95 23.20 1.21 32.53
C ARG A 95 21.84 1.20 31.83
N GLY A 96 20.83 1.97 32.19
CA GLY A 96 20.80 3.34 32.69
C GLY A 96 19.68 4.00 31.87
N ASN A 97 18.45 3.95 32.39
CA ASN A 97 17.28 4.56 31.76
C ASN A 97 17.42 6.08 31.80
N VAL A 98 17.47 6.74 30.63
CA VAL A 98 17.14 8.16 30.53
C VAL A 98 15.81 8.27 29.81
N ALA A 99 14.77 8.47 30.63
CA ALA A 99 13.50 9.00 30.19
C ALA A 99 13.69 10.48 29.86
N VAL A 100 13.46 10.87 28.60
CA VAL A 100 13.20 12.27 28.26
C VAL A 100 11.70 12.43 28.08
N LYS A 101 11.15 13.36 28.86
CA LYS A 101 9.73 13.67 28.94
C LYS A 101 9.51 15.06 28.34
N HIS A 102 8.42 15.18 27.59
CA HIS A 102 7.65 16.39 27.25
C HIS A 102 8.20 17.37 26.19
N ARG A 103 7.31 17.73 25.25
CA ARG A 103 6.48 18.94 25.45
C ARG A 103 5.22 18.93 24.59
N SER A 104 4.09 19.05 25.27
CA SER A 104 2.81 19.48 24.73
C SER A 104 2.94 20.92 24.25
N GLY A 105 2.56 21.18 23.00
CA GLY A 105 2.36 22.51 22.46
C GLY A 105 0.88 22.73 22.20
N THR A 106 0.18 23.25 23.21
CA THR A 106 -1.13 23.91 23.05
C THR A 106 -0.89 25.34 22.58
N SER A 107 -1.50 25.75 21.47
CA SER A 107 -1.73 27.18 21.17
C SER A 107 -2.85 27.28 20.14
N VAL A 108 -4.08 27.46 20.62
CA VAL A 108 -4.86 28.71 20.77
C VAL A 108 -5.59 29.12 19.49
N GLU A 109 -6.90 29.23 19.65
CA GLU A 109 -7.82 29.92 18.76
C GLU A 109 -7.40 31.38 18.53
N ALA A 110 -7.61 31.84 17.30
CA ALA A 110 -7.89 33.24 16.96
C ALA A 110 -9.13 33.19 16.05
N ALA A 111 -10.30 33.52 16.56
CA ALA A 111 -10.86 34.87 16.63
C ALA A 111 -11.09 35.51 15.24
N MET A 112 -12.36 35.45 14.83
CA MET A 112 -13.19 36.52 14.27
C MET A 112 -12.51 37.84 13.83
N SER A 113 -12.76 38.25 12.58
CA SER A 113 -13.28 39.56 12.13
C SER A 113 -13.31 39.57 10.60
N GLU A 114 -14.50 39.64 9.98
CA GLU A 114 -15.10 40.85 9.35
C GLU A 114 -14.40 41.28 8.05
N VAL A 115 -15.10 41.24 6.92
CA VAL A 115 -15.98 42.30 6.36
C VAL A 115 -16.96 41.71 5.35
#